data_AF-A0A3D6BUT5-F1
#
_entry.id   AF-A0A3D6BUT5-F1
#
_cell.length_a   1.000
_cell.length_b   1.000
_cell.length_c   1.000
_cell.angle_alpha   90.00
_cell.angle_beta   90.00
_cell.angle_gamma   90.00
#
_symmetry.space_group_name_H-M   'P 1'
#
loop_
_entity.id
_entity.type
_entity.pdbx_description
1 polymer ?
#
loop_
_entity_poly.entity_id
_entity_poly.type
_entity_poly.pdbx_seq_one_letter_code
_entity_poly.pdbx_strand_id
1 'polypeptide(L)' 'MSQTVTSTVKHSIISDFKEITKIRLSVSVVFSSLAGYLLGVETVNYTTLLLLAFGGYFMVGASNAFNQIIA' A
#
# COMPACT_ATOMS: atom_id res chain seq x y z
N MET A 1 -45.41 6.12 10.16
CA MET A 1 -44.15 6.84 10.43
C MET A 1 -43.01 5.86 10.21
N SER A 2 -42.23 6.04 9.13
CA SER A 2 -41.12 5.14 8.80
C SER A 2 -39.95 5.47 9.72
N GLN A 3 -39.45 4.48 10.47
CA GLN A 3 -38.28 4.66 11.32
C GLN A 3 -37.04 4.71 10.43
N THR A 4 -36.43 5.88 10.28
CA THR A 4 -35.13 6.03 9.64
C THR A 4 -34.08 5.42 10.56
N VAL A 5 -33.66 4.19 10.27
CA VAL A 5 -32.51 3.55 10.93
C VAL A 5 -31.27 4.32 10.50
N THR A 6 -30.79 5.22 11.34
CA THR A 6 -29.50 5.90 11.15
C THR A 6 -28.40 4.88 11.39
N SER A 7 -27.99 4.17 10.33
CA SER A 7 -26.82 3.30 10.35
C SER A 7 -25.61 4.14 10.74
N THR A 8 -25.15 4.02 11.98
CA THR A 8 -23.92 4.65 12.45
C THR A 8 -22.78 4.11 11.60
N VAL A 9 -22.32 4.91 10.62
CA VAL A 9 -21.14 4.59 9.82
C VAL A 9 -19.96 4.61 10.79
N LYS A 10 -19.52 3.43 11.24
CA LYS A 10 -18.27 3.29 11.99
C LYS A 10 -17.14 3.61 11.01
N HIS A 11 -16.70 4.86 10.99
CA HIS A 11 -15.45 5.25 10.34
C HIS A 11 -14.32 4.51 11.07
N SER A 12 -13.84 3.43 10.47
CA SER A 12 -12.78 2.63 11.04
C SER A 12 -11.49 3.12 10.40
N ILE A 13 -10.68 3.84 11.16
CA ILE A 13 -9.38 4.37 10.72
C ILE A 13 -8.55 3.29 10.00
N ILE A 14 -8.69 2.02 10.37
CA ILE A 14 -8.04 0.88 9.70
C ILE A 14 -8.60 0.60 8.29
N SER A 15 -9.90 0.71 8.05
CA SER A 15 -10.46 0.54 6.70
C SER A 15 -10.03 1.70 5.80
N ASP A 16 -10.09 2.92 6.31
CA ASP A 16 -9.64 4.11 5.59
C ASP A 16 -8.14 4.05 5.31
N PHE A 17 -7.33 3.58 6.28
CA PHE A 17 -5.89 3.38 6.08
C PHE A 17 -5.60 2.33 5.00
N LYS A 18 -6.36 1.23 4.97
CA LYS A 18 -6.23 0.17 3.96
C LYS A 18 -6.64 0.62 2.57
N GLU A 19 -7.64 1.50 2.49
CA GLU A 19 -8.09 2.13 1.25
C GLU A 19 -7.07 3.15 0.75
N ILE A 20 -6.55 4.00 1.65
CA ILE A 20 -5.53 5.01 1.35
C ILE A 20 -4.21 4.38 0.89
N THR A 21 -3.74 3.36 1.60
CA THR A 21 -2.48 2.68 1.27
C THR A 21 -2.56 1.83 0.00
N LYS A 22 -3.75 1.68 -0.62
CA LYS A 22 -4.01 0.83 -1.79
C LYS A 22 -3.16 -0.45 -1.74
N ILE A 23 -3.40 -1.25 -0.70
CA ILE A 23 -2.55 -2.43 -0.39
C ILE A 23 -2.35 -3.35 -1.61
N ARG A 24 -3.37 -3.46 -2.47
CA ARG A 24 -3.34 -4.25 -3.71
C ARG A 24 -2.29 -3.77 -4.71
N LEU A 25 -2.14 -2.45 -4.85
CA LEU A 25 -1.15 -1.86 -5.74
C LEU A 25 0.26 -2.00 -5.16
N SER A 26 0.38 -1.75 -3.85
CA SER A 26 1.64 -1.82 -3.13
C SER A 26 2.27 -3.21 -3.19
N VAL A 27 1.45 -4.26 -2.99
CA VAL A 27 1.90 -5.66 -3.11
C VAL A 27 2.43 -5.97 -4.51
N SER A 28 1.74 -5.54 -5.57
CA SER A 28 2.18 -5.78 -6.95
C SER A 28 3.51 -5.09 -7.28
N VAL A 29 3.70 -3.85 -6.81
CA VAL A 29 4.94 -3.08 -7.02
C VAL A 29 6.11 -3.71 -6.27
N VAL A 30 5.90 -4.04 -5.00
CA VAL A 30 6.92 -4.71 -4.17
C VAL A 30 7.30 -6.05 -4.78
N PHE A 31 6.32 -6.88 -5.15
CA PHE A 31 6.58 -8.18 -5.78
C PHE A 31 7.39 -8.05 -7.07
N SER A 32 7.00 -7.14 -7.96
CA SER A 32 7.71 -6.91 -9.23
C SER A 32 9.15 -6.46 -9.00
N SER A 33 9.38 -5.54 -8.07
CA SER A 33 10.71 -5.06 -7.74
C SER A 33 11.59 -6.17 -7.14
N LEU A 34 11.07 -6.99 -6.23
CA LEU A 34 11.79 -8.13 -5.66
C LEU A 34 12.14 -9.18 -6.73
N ALA A 35 11.18 -9.53 -7.59
CA ALA A 35 11.42 -10.46 -8.69
C ALA A 35 12.50 -9.93 -9.65
N GLY A 36 12.42 -8.64 -10.02
CA GLY A 36 13.43 -8.00 -10.86
C GLY A 36 14.83 -8.01 -10.23
N TYR A 37 14.92 -7.78 -8.91
CA TYR A 37 16.19 -7.86 -8.19
C TYR A 37 16.77 -9.28 -8.18
N LEU A 38 15.95 -10.28 -7.85
CA LEU A 38 16.37 -11.69 -7.78
C LEU A 38 16.79 -12.26 -9.14
N LEU A 39 16.19 -11.77 -10.24
CA LEU A 39 16.56 -12.18 -11.59
C LEU A 39 17.83 -11.48 -12.11
N GLY A 40 18.16 -10.31 -11.57
CA GLY A 40 19.26 -9.47 -12.08
C GLY A 40 20.60 -9.61 -11.35
N VAL A 41 20.67 -10.39 -10.27
CA VAL A 41 21.84 -10.43 -9.38
C VAL A 41 22.38 -11.84 -9.21
N GLU A 42 23.72 -12.00 -9.27
CA GLU A 42 24.39 -13.29 -9.04
C GLU A 42 24.49 -13.65 -7.55
N THR A 43 24.60 -12.64 -6.68
CA THR A 43 24.66 -12.81 -5.21
C THR A 43 23.60 -11.96 -4.53
N VAL A 44 22.71 -12.61 -3.79
CA VAL A 44 21.58 -11.96 -3.16
C VAL A 44 22.02 -11.16 -1.93
N ASN A 45 21.78 -9.84 -1.94
CA ASN A 45 21.98 -8.97 -0.78
C ASN A 45 20.64 -8.74 -0.06
N TYR A 46 20.52 -9.29 1.14
CA TYR A 46 19.32 -9.19 1.97
C TYR A 46 18.99 -7.77 2.41
N THR A 47 20.00 -6.92 2.62
CA THR A 47 19.79 -5.50 2.93
C THR A 47 19.10 -4.83 1.75
N THR A 48 19.55 -5.08 0.52
CA THR A 48 18.91 -4.53 -0.69
C THR A 48 17.48 -5.03 -0.85
N LEU A 49 17.20 -6.32 -0.63
CA LEU A 49 15.82 -6.86 -0.64
C LEU A 49 14.90 -6.13 0.34
N LEU A 50 15.40 -5.90 1.55
CA LEU A 50 14.64 -5.23 2.61
C LEU A 50 14.36 -3.77 2.24
N LEU A 51 15.38 -3.05 1.74
CA LEU A 51 15.20 -1.69 1.21
C LEU A 51 14.22 -1.64 0.02
N LEU A 52 14.22 -2.64 -0.85
CA LEU A 52 13.32 -2.70 -2.00
C LEU A 52 11.87 -2.95 -1.58
N ALA A 53 11.67 -3.83 -0.58
CA ALA A 53 10.35 -4.10 -0.02
C ALA A 53 9.76 -2.88 0.69
N PHE A 54 10.53 -2.26 1.58
CA PHE A 54 10.08 -1.05 2.29
C PHE A 54 9.95 0.14 1.35
N GLY A 55 10.92 0.37 0.47
CA GLY A 55 10.91 1.46 -0.50
C GLY A 55 9.73 1.34 -1.47
N GLY A 56 9.48 0.15 -2.01
CA GLY A 56 8.33 -0.11 -2.89
C GLY A 56 7.00 0.13 -2.17
N TYR A 57 6.88 -0.31 -0.91
CA TYR A 57 5.66 -0.10 -0.13
C TYR A 57 5.41 1.38 0.17
N PHE A 58 6.43 2.10 0.65
CA PHE A 58 6.31 3.51 0.99
C PHE A 58 6.14 4.41 -0.23
N MET A 59 6.77 4.10 -1.36
CA MET A 59 6.57 4.85 -2.61
C MET A 59 5.11 4.83 -3.06
N VAL A 60 4.46 3.66 -3.02
CA VAL A 60 3.05 3.53 -3.39
C VAL A 60 2.14 4.19 -2.35
N GLY A 61 2.44 4.01 -1.06
CA GLY A 61 1.68 4.63 0.02
C GLY A 61 1.71 6.16 -0.05
N ALA A 62 2.90 6.75 -0.20
CA ALA A 62 3.08 8.19 -0.31
C ALA A 62 2.35 8.75 -1.55
N SER A 63 2.54 8.15 -2.72
CA SER A 63 1.89 8.62 -3.96
C SER A 63 0.35 8.59 -3.86
N ASN A 64 -0.22 7.54 -3.27
CA ASN A 64 -1.68 7.46 -3.07
C ASN A 64 -2.20 8.36 -1.95
N ALA A 65 -1.41 8.59 -0.89
CA ALA A 65 -1.77 9.53 0.17
C ALA A 65 -1.76 10.97 -0.35
N PHE A 66 -0.71 11.38 -1.07
CA PHE A 66 -0.66 12.69 -1.73
C PHE A 66 -1.82 12.88 -2.69
N ASN A 67 -2.15 11.86 -3.48
CA ASN A 67 -3.27 11.93 -4.41
C ASN A 67 -4.64 12.13 -3.71
N GLN A 68 -4.80 11.71 -2.46
CA GLN A 68 -6.03 11.93 -1.67
C GLN A 68 -6.04 13.23 -0.86
N ILE A 69 -4.88 13.82 -0.63
CA ILE A 69 -4.76 15.11 0.05
C ILE A 69 -5.03 16.26 -0.94
N ILE A 70 -4.67 16.06 -2.22
CA ILE A 70 -4.81 17.06 -3.28
C ILE A 70 -6.19 17.00 -3.97
N ALA A 71 -6.83 15.83 -4.02
CA ALA A 71 -8.12 15.59 -4.67
C ALA A 71 -9.28 15.67 -3.66
#